data_AF-A0AAV8GV66-F1
#
_entry.id   AF-A0AAV8GV66-F1
#
_cell.length_a   1.000
_cell.length_b   1.000
_cell.length_c   1.000
_cell.angle_alpha   90.00
_cell.angle_beta   90.00
_cell.angle_gamma   90.00
#
_symmetry.space_group_name_H-M   'P 1'
#
loop_
_entity.id
_entity.type
_entity.pdbx_description
1 polymer ?
#
loop_
_entity_poly.entity_id
_entity_poly.type
_entity_poly.pdbx_seq_one_letter_code
_entity_poly.pdbx_strand_id
1 'polypeptide(L)'
;MIFGAAATPIVDAKYPNAETLIGKAASAGTAVAVVILSTGHISGAHLNPAVTIALSLFQHFPFVYVPLYIAAQVLGSICASFALKFIFHPFHNGGVTVPTISTGRAFFLEFLITFILLFVITSLAFDLKANRKLAGIAIGGTVFLNILIAG
;
A
#
# COMPACT_ATOMS: atom_id res chain seq x y z
N MET A 1 2.09 4.70 -5.21
CA MET A 1 2.24 4.08 -3.88
C MET A 1 3.63 3.46 -3.72
N ILE A 2 3.99 2.43 -4.49
CA ILE A 2 5.27 1.70 -4.37
C ILE A 2 6.50 2.64 -4.34
N PHE A 3 6.52 3.65 -5.21
CA PHE A 3 7.61 4.63 -5.22
C PHE A 3 7.82 5.30 -3.84
N GLY A 4 6.76 5.81 -3.20
CA GLY A 4 6.87 6.47 -1.90
C GLY A 4 7.10 5.49 -0.74
N ALA A 5 6.47 4.31 -0.80
CA ALA A 5 6.59 3.30 0.26
C ALA A 5 7.98 2.64 0.30
N ALA A 6 8.59 2.37 -0.86
CA ALA A 6 9.90 1.73 -0.95
C ALA A 6 11.08 2.71 -0.97
N ALA A 7 10.85 4.00 -1.28
CA ALA A 7 11.91 5.00 -1.27
C ALA A 7 12.56 5.18 0.11
N THR A 8 11.78 5.27 1.18
CA THR A 8 12.33 5.54 2.53
C THR A 8 13.21 4.40 3.06
N PRO A 9 12.85 3.10 2.92
CA PRO A 9 13.78 2.02 3.19
C PRO A 9 15.08 2.06 2.35
N ILE A 10 15.01 2.48 1.09
CA ILE A 10 16.20 2.60 0.23
C ILE A 10 17.08 3.79 0.67
N VAL A 11 16.46 4.90 1.08
CA VAL A 11 17.17 6.06 1.64
C VAL A 11 17.89 5.69 2.94
N ASP A 12 17.25 4.91 3.81
CA ASP A 12 17.88 4.38 5.03
C ASP A 12 19.06 3.44 4.72
N ALA A 13 18.96 2.64 3.65
CA ALA A 13 20.07 1.81 3.19
C ALA A 13 21.25 2.63 2.65
N LYS A 14 20.99 3.83 2.12
CA LYS A 14 22.02 4.77 1.65
C LYS A 14 22.63 5.58 2.81
N TYR A 15 21.81 5.99 3.77
CA TYR A 15 22.18 6.77 4.94
C TYR A 15 21.75 6.03 6.20
N PRO A 16 22.62 5.18 6.79
CA PRO A 16 22.23 4.32 7.90
C PRO A 16 21.63 5.10 9.08
N ASN A 17 20.44 4.70 9.53
CA ASN A 17 19.65 5.32 10.60
C ASN A 17 19.09 6.71 10.27
N ALA A 18 19.03 7.08 8.99
CA ALA A 18 18.35 8.30 8.57
C ALA A 18 16.83 8.19 8.72
N GLU A 19 16.26 6.99 8.54
CA GLU A 19 14.82 6.77 8.64
C GLU A 19 14.49 5.77 9.74
N THR A 20 13.55 6.16 10.61
CA THR A 20 13.02 5.28 11.64
C THR A 20 11.87 4.44 11.10
N LEU A 21 11.43 3.42 11.86
CA LEU A 21 10.19 2.68 11.54
C LEU A 21 8.99 3.63 11.37
N ILE A 22 8.92 4.68 12.19
CA ILE A 22 7.88 5.71 12.09
C ILE A 22 8.00 6.48 10.76
N GLY A 23 9.21 6.82 10.33
CA GLY A 23 9.44 7.49 9.04
C GLY A 23 9.03 6.62 7.84
N LYS A 24 9.38 5.33 7.87
CA LYS A 24 8.98 4.34 6.86
C LYS A 24 7.45 4.21 6.79
N ALA A 25 6.81 4.04 7.94
CA ALA A 25 5.35 3.99 8.04
C ALA A 25 4.70 5.29 7.53
N ALA A 26 5.20 6.46 7.95
CA ALA A 26 4.67 7.78 7.59
C ALA A 26 4.71 7.98 6.08
N SER A 27 5.86 7.70 5.45
CA SER A 27 6.01 7.82 4.01
C SER A 27 4.99 6.98 3.24
N ALA A 28 4.87 5.69 3.59
CA ALA A 28 3.95 4.79 2.92
C ALA A 28 2.47 5.18 3.14
N GLY A 29 2.08 5.46 4.39
CA GLY A 29 0.71 5.84 4.74
C GLY A 29 0.29 7.16 4.10
N THR A 30 1.14 8.18 4.15
CA THR A 30 0.89 9.47 3.49
C THR A 30 0.87 9.33 1.97
N ALA A 31 1.77 8.54 1.37
CA ALA A 31 1.74 8.28 -0.07
C ALA A 31 0.42 7.63 -0.51
N VAL A 32 -0.11 6.69 0.28
CA VAL A 32 -1.43 6.09 0.02
C VAL A 32 -2.54 7.14 0.14
N ALA A 33 -2.56 7.91 1.23
CA ALA A 33 -3.58 8.93 1.45
C ALA A 33 -3.61 9.96 0.32
N VAL A 34 -2.44 10.48 -0.08
CA VAL A 34 -2.32 11.48 -1.16
C VAL A 34 -2.83 10.91 -2.48
N VAL A 35 -2.48 9.67 -2.83
CA VAL A 35 -2.95 9.07 -4.09
C VAL A 35 -4.45 8.82 -4.07
N ILE A 36 -5.02 8.37 -2.95
CA ILE A 36 -6.48 8.16 -2.85
C ILE A 36 -7.22 9.49 -2.90
N LEU A 37 -6.77 10.51 -2.16
CA LEU A 37 -7.42 11.82 -2.16
C LEU A 37 -7.35 12.51 -3.54
N SER A 38 -6.27 12.29 -4.29
CA SER A 38 -6.09 12.89 -5.63
C SER A 38 -6.78 12.11 -6.76
N THR A 39 -6.77 10.78 -6.73
CA THR A 39 -7.22 9.94 -7.86
C THR A 39 -8.42 9.05 -7.55
N GLY A 40 -8.90 9.04 -6.29
CA GLY A 40 -10.03 8.22 -5.85
C GLY A 40 -11.32 8.52 -6.61
N HIS A 41 -11.57 9.79 -6.96
CA HIS A 41 -12.74 10.18 -7.75
C HIS A 41 -12.67 9.74 -9.22
N ILE A 42 -11.48 9.38 -9.73
CA ILE A 42 -11.25 8.96 -11.11
C ILE A 42 -11.40 7.44 -11.23
N SER A 43 -10.75 6.69 -10.34
CA SER A 43 -10.56 5.24 -10.49
C SER A 43 -10.96 4.41 -9.27
N GLY A 44 -11.43 5.04 -8.19
CA GLY A 44 -11.57 4.40 -6.88
C GLY A 44 -10.25 4.19 -6.15
N ALA A 45 -9.10 4.41 -6.82
CA ALA A 45 -7.75 4.31 -6.26
C ALA A 45 -7.55 3.03 -5.42
N HIS A 46 -7.82 1.85 -5.98
CA HIS A 46 -7.66 0.60 -5.22
C HIS A 46 -6.20 0.34 -4.84
N LEU A 47 -5.27 0.71 -5.72
CA LEU A 47 -3.80 0.69 -5.54
C LEU A 47 -3.18 -0.66 -5.10
N ASN A 48 -3.99 -1.71 -4.97
CA ASN A 48 -3.62 -3.02 -4.46
C ASN A 48 -4.55 -4.09 -5.08
N PRO A 49 -3.99 -5.20 -5.60
CA PRO A 49 -4.78 -6.30 -6.15
C PRO A 49 -5.77 -6.91 -5.15
N ALA A 50 -5.37 -7.10 -3.88
CA ALA A 50 -6.25 -7.63 -2.83
C ALA A 50 -7.46 -6.72 -2.58
N VAL A 51 -7.25 -5.40 -2.61
CA VAL A 51 -8.34 -4.40 -2.50
C VAL A 51 -9.28 -4.49 -3.69
N THR A 52 -8.74 -4.62 -4.90
CA THR A 52 -9.52 -4.73 -6.14
C THR A 52 -10.40 -5.98 -6.13
N ILE A 53 -9.84 -7.11 -5.72
CA ILE A 53 -10.56 -8.37 -5.59
C ILE A 53 -11.64 -8.25 -4.52
N ALA A 54 -11.32 -7.72 -3.33
CA ALA A 54 -12.28 -7.55 -2.25
C ALA A 54 -13.48 -6.68 -2.66
N LEU A 55 -13.23 -5.50 -3.23
CA LEU A 55 -14.30 -4.62 -3.71
C LEU A 55 -15.14 -5.26 -4.82
N SER A 56 -14.54 -6.11 -5.65
CA SER A 56 -15.30 -6.83 -6.67
C SER A 56 -16.18 -7.94 -6.08
N LEU A 57 -15.67 -8.70 -5.11
CA LEU A 57 -16.44 -9.74 -4.40
C LEU A 57 -17.65 -9.17 -3.68
N PHE A 58 -17.51 -7.95 -3.14
CA PHE A 58 -18.62 -7.24 -2.49
C PHE A 58 -19.42 -6.33 -3.46
N GLN A 59 -19.37 -6.62 -4.77
CA GLN A 59 -20.18 -5.97 -5.83
C GLN A 59 -20.01 -4.44 -5.96
N HIS A 60 -18.89 -3.89 -5.51
CA HIS A 60 -18.55 -2.47 -5.67
C HIS A 60 -17.66 -2.19 -6.88
N PHE A 61 -17.16 -3.24 -7.53
CA PHE A 61 -16.36 -3.15 -8.75
C PHE A 61 -16.69 -4.31 -9.71
N PRO A 62 -17.03 -4.05 -10.98
CA PRO A 62 -17.40 -5.14 -11.90
C PRO A 62 -16.24 -6.12 -12.10
N PHE A 63 -16.50 -7.40 -11.87
CA PHE A 63 -15.48 -8.46 -11.91
C PHE A 63 -14.74 -8.54 -13.24
N VAL A 64 -15.42 -8.19 -14.35
CA VAL A 64 -14.84 -8.15 -15.70
C VAL A 64 -13.63 -7.20 -15.80
N TYR A 65 -13.60 -6.13 -15.01
CA TYR A 65 -12.49 -5.16 -15.04
C TYR A 65 -11.34 -5.52 -14.09
N VAL A 66 -11.50 -6.51 -13.21
CA VAL A 66 -10.49 -6.89 -12.21
C VAL A 66 -9.16 -7.25 -12.86
N PRO A 67 -9.08 -8.09 -13.91
CA PRO A 67 -7.81 -8.46 -14.51
C PRO A 67 -7.05 -7.24 -15.07
N LEU A 68 -7.75 -6.34 -15.76
CA LEU A 68 -7.15 -5.15 -16.33
C LEU A 68 -6.67 -4.17 -15.25
N TYR A 69 -7.45 -4.01 -14.19
CA TYR A 69 -7.09 -3.13 -13.08
C TYR A 69 -5.87 -3.66 -12.30
N ILE A 70 -5.81 -4.98 -12.07
CA ILE A 70 -4.64 -5.63 -11.47
C ILE A 70 -3.42 -5.50 -12.38
N ALA A 71 -3.58 -5.69 -13.70
CA ALA A 71 -2.48 -5.51 -14.65
C ALA A 71 -1.91 -4.08 -14.58
N ALA A 72 -2.77 -3.06 -14.51
CA ALA A 72 -2.35 -1.67 -14.35
C ALA A 72 -1.59 -1.44 -13.02
N GLN A 73 -2.05 -2.04 -11.92
CA GLN A 73 -1.38 -1.96 -10.61
C GLN A 73 0.01 -2.60 -10.65
N VAL A 74 0.11 -3.80 -11.25
CA VAL A 74 1.39 -4.52 -11.37
C VAL A 74 2.35 -3.76 -12.27
N LEU A 75 1.90 -3.29 -13.44
CA LEU A 75 2.74 -2.47 -14.33
C LEU A 75 3.21 -1.18 -13.67
N GLY A 76 2.31 -0.49 -12.95
CA GLY A 76 2.68 0.70 -12.17
C GLY A 76 3.72 0.40 -11.07
N SER A 77 3.59 -0.74 -10.40
CA SER A 77 4.57 -1.22 -9.41
C SER A 77 5.94 -1.46 -10.06
N ILE A 78 5.98 -2.18 -11.19
CA ILE A 78 7.20 -2.47 -11.94
C ILE A 78 7.89 -1.16 -12.38
N CYS A 79 7.14 -0.23 -12.97
CA CYS A 79 7.66 1.08 -13.37
C CYS A 79 8.23 1.86 -12.18
N ALA A 80 7.53 1.87 -11.04
CA ALA A 80 8.01 2.52 -9.82
C ALA A 80 9.32 1.89 -9.30
N SER A 81 9.42 0.55 -9.29
CA SER A 81 10.63 -0.17 -8.89
C SER A 81 11.82 0.14 -9.80
N PHE A 82 11.62 0.20 -11.11
CA PHE A 82 12.70 0.59 -12.04
C PHE A 82 13.12 2.05 -11.89
N ALA A 83 12.17 2.96 -11.67
CA ALA A 83 12.47 4.36 -11.40
C ALA A 83 13.31 4.51 -10.11
N LEU A 84 12.94 3.81 -9.03
CA LEU A 84 13.72 3.79 -7.80
C LEU A 84 15.13 3.22 -8.02
N LYS A 85 15.23 2.09 -8.75
CA LYS A 85 16.53 1.49 -9.09
C LYS A 85 17.44 2.45 -9.85
N PHE A 86 16.88 3.21 -10.80
CA PHE A 86 17.65 4.19 -11.57
C PHE A 86 18.10 5.38 -10.70
N ILE A 87 17.20 5.95 -9.89
CA ILE A 87 17.48 7.14 -9.08
C ILE A 87 18.48 6.85 -7.95
N PHE A 88 18.37 5.69 -7.31
CA PHE A 88 19.16 5.35 -6.12
C PHE A 88 20.39 4.49 -6.42
N HIS A 89 20.71 4.22 -7.69
CA HIS A 89 21.90 3.46 -8.06
C HIS A 89 23.19 4.04 -7.41
N PRO A 90 24.08 3.21 -6.81
CA PRO A 90 24.09 1.74 -6.78
C PRO A 90 23.38 1.11 -5.55
N PHE A 91 22.60 1.88 -4.78
CA PHE A 91 21.89 1.38 -3.60
C PHE A 91 20.60 0.67 -4.02
N HIS A 92 20.57 -0.65 -3.89
CA HIS A 92 19.44 -1.50 -4.28
C HIS A 92 18.73 -2.17 -3.09
N ASN A 93 19.32 -2.06 -1.89
CA ASN A 93 18.83 -2.72 -0.69
C ASN A 93 17.69 -1.92 -0.04
N GLY A 94 16.81 -2.59 0.69
CA GLY A 94 15.73 -1.96 1.47
C GLY A 94 14.38 -1.85 0.75
N GLY A 95 14.35 -1.87 -0.59
CA GLY A 95 13.09 -1.79 -1.35
C GLY A 95 12.23 -3.07 -1.33
N VAL A 96 12.65 -4.11 -0.62
CA VAL A 96 11.99 -5.41 -0.53
C VAL A 96 11.86 -5.81 0.93
N THR A 97 10.68 -6.29 1.31
CA THR A 97 10.45 -6.88 2.64
C THR A 97 11.09 -8.27 2.70
N VAL A 98 12.07 -8.44 3.57
CA VAL A 98 12.72 -9.74 3.82
C VAL A 98 12.29 -10.22 5.21
N PRO A 99 11.53 -11.33 5.31
CA PRO A 99 11.04 -11.80 6.60
C PRO A 99 12.20 -12.29 7.48
N THR A 100 12.28 -11.75 8.69
CA THR A 100 13.24 -12.18 9.73
C THR A 100 12.70 -13.35 10.55
N ILE A 101 11.41 -13.65 10.42
CA ILE A 101 10.69 -14.74 11.08
C ILE A 101 10.37 -15.86 10.10
N SER A 102 9.98 -17.03 10.63
CA SER A 102 9.56 -18.17 9.80
C SER A 102 8.45 -17.79 8.81
N THR A 103 8.51 -18.32 7.59
CA THR A 103 7.58 -18.02 6.49
C THR A 103 6.11 -18.13 6.89
N GLY A 104 5.72 -19.14 7.66
CA GLY A 104 4.33 -19.31 8.12
C GLY A 104 3.85 -18.19 9.04
N ARG A 105 4.72 -17.67 9.92
CA ARG A 105 4.40 -16.52 10.79
C ARG A 105 4.35 -15.22 10.01
N ALA A 106 5.29 -15.00 9.08
CA ALA A 106 5.27 -13.85 8.17
C ALA A 106 3.99 -13.82 7.32
N PHE A 107 3.60 -14.97 6.78
CA PHE A 107 2.35 -15.12 6.05
C PHE A 107 1.13 -14.74 6.90
N PHE A 108 1.05 -15.23 8.14
CA PHE A 108 -0.08 -14.93 9.02
C PHE A 108 -0.12 -13.45 9.42
N LEU A 109 1.04 -12.83 9.62
CA LEU A 109 1.16 -11.39 9.85
C LEU A 109 0.65 -10.58 8.66
N GLU A 110 1.11 -10.89 7.44
CA GLU A 110 0.67 -10.27 6.18
C GLU A 110 -0.84 -10.44 5.96
N PHE A 111 -1.37 -11.62 6.26
CA PHE A 111 -2.81 -11.88 6.22
C PHE A 111 -3.57 -10.97 7.18
N LEU A 112 -3.11 -10.85 8.43
CA LEU A 112 -3.78 -10.07 9.47
C LEU A 112 -3.77 -8.57 9.14
N ILE A 113 -2.63 -8.01 8.74
CA ILE A 113 -2.55 -6.58 8.40
C ILE A 113 -3.32 -6.26 7.11
N THR A 114 -3.33 -7.18 6.13
CA THR A 114 -4.15 -7.04 4.93
C THR A 114 -5.63 -7.11 5.28
N PHE A 115 -6.03 -8.00 6.18
CA PHE A 115 -7.40 -8.06 6.68
C PHE A 115 -7.83 -6.74 7.33
N ILE A 116 -6.99 -6.14 8.17
CA ILE A 116 -7.28 -4.83 8.79
C ILE A 116 -7.48 -3.75 7.71
N LEU A 117 -6.61 -3.72 6.69
CA LEU A 117 -6.73 -2.79 5.58
C LEU A 117 -8.05 -2.97 4.81
N LEU A 118 -8.38 -4.21 4.44
CA LEU A 118 -9.61 -4.53 3.72
C LEU A 118 -10.85 -4.22 4.58
N PHE A 119 -10.82 -4.52 5.87
CA PHE A 119 -11.90 -4.19 6.79
C PHE A 119 -12.18 -2.68 6.82
N VAL A 120 -11.15 -1.84 6.93
CA VAL A 120 -11.31 -0.38 6.92
C VAL A 120 -11.84 0.10 5.56
N ILE A 121 -11.28 -0.38 4.44
CA ILE A 121 -11.72 0.02 3.09
C ILE A 121 -13.18 -0.34 2.88
N THR A 122 -13.56 -1.58 3.18
CA THR A 122 -14.94 -2.05 3.04
C THR A 122 -15.87 -1.27 3.97
N SER A 123 -15.56 -1.15 5.26
CA SER A 123 -16.39 -0.36 6.18
C SER A 123 -16.68 1.06 5.67
N LEU A 124 -15.71 1.73 5.04
CA LEU A 124 -15.89 3.07 4.46
C LEU A 124 -16.61 3.09 3.11
N ALA A 125 -16.52 2.00 2.34
CA ALA A 125 -17.22 1.85 1.07
C ALA A 125 -18.72 1.52 1.28
N PHE A 126 -19.01 0.58 2.19
CA PHE A 126 -20.34 0.00 2.41
C PHE A 126 -21.23 0.79 3.36
N ASP A 127 -20.67 1.52 4.33
CA ASP A 127 -21.48 2.28 5.28
C ASP A 127 -21.96 3.60 4.66
N LEU A 128 -23.28 3.73 4.49
CA LEU A 128 -23.93 4.95 3.99
C LEU A 128 -23.75 6.14 4.95
N LYS A 129 -23.45 5.88 6.22
CA LYS A 129 -23.15 6.91 7.23
C LYS A 129 -21.66 7.27 7.25
N ALA A 130 -20.80 6.51 6.57
CA ALA A 130 -19.37 6.80 6.57
C ALA A 130 -19.05 8.07 5.79
N ASN A 131 -18.16 8.88 6.35
CA ASN A 131 -17.67 10.07 5.68
C ASN A 131 -16.63 9.70 4.61
N ARG A 132 -17.11 9.40 3.39
CA ARG A 132 -16.28 9.01 2.25
C ARG A 132 -15.19 10.03 1.90
N LYS A 133 -15.35 11.31 2.29
CA LYS A 133 -14.32 12.35 2.08
C LYS A 133 -13.06 12.10 2.93
N LEU A 134 -13.19 11.39 4.05
CA LEU A 134 -12.08 11.02 4.92
C LEU A 134 -11.46 9.66 4.55
N ALA A 135 -12.00 8.96 3.54
CA ALA A 135 -11.57 7.61 3.22
C ALA A 135 -10.07 7.53 2.89
N GLY A 136 -9.53 8.50 2.15
CA GLY A 136 -8.09 8.53 1.87
C GLY A 136 -7.22 8.66 3.12
N ILE A 137 -7.64 9.49 4.09
CA ILE A 137 -6.92 9.66 5.36
C ILE A 137 -7.00 8.38 6.20
N ALA A 138 -8.19 7.80 6.32
CA ALA A 138 -8.38 6.58 7.09
C ALA A 138 -7.59 5.40 6.50
N ILE A 139 -7.67 5.18 5.18
CA ILE A 139 -6.95 4.10 4.49
C ILE A 139 -5.44 4.31 4.57
N GLY A 140 -4.94 5.52 4.36
CA GLY A 140 -3.52 5.84 4.53
C GLY A 140 -3.05 5.67 5.98
N GLY A 141 -3.86 6.06 6.95
CA GLY A 141 -3.62 5.83 8.37
C GLY A 141 -3.59 4.34 8.75
N THR A 142 -4.40 3.51 8.10
CA THR A 142 -4.34 2.06 8.28
C THR A 142 -3.05 1.47 7.71
N VAL A 143 -2.58 1.94 6.55
CA VAL A 143 -1.28 1.50 6.01
C VAL A 143 -0.14 1.92 6.92
N PHE A 144 -0.17 3.15 7.46
CA PHE A 144 0.77 3.61 8.48
C PHE A 144 0.80 2.67 9.70
N LEU A 145 -0.37 2.39 10.27
CA LEU A 145 -0.51 1.51 11.44
C LEU A 145 0.00 0.10 11.16
N ASN A 146 -0.35 -0.46 10.00
CA ASN A 146 0.06 -1.81 9.61
C ASN A 146 1.58 -1.95 9.53
N ILE A 147 2.29 -0.95 9.02
CA ILE A 147 3.76 -0.96 8.96
C ILE A 147 4.36 -0.89 10.37
N LEU A 148 3.79 -0.07 11.27
CA LEU A 148 4.24 -0.04 12.67
C LEU A 148 4.07 -1.40 13.39
N ILE A 149 3.01 -2.15 13.05
CA ILE A 149 2.75 -3.47 13.61
C ILE A 149 3.68 -4.52 13.00
N ALA A 150 3.86 -4.49 11.69
CA ALA A 150 4.56 -5.54 10.95
C ALA A 150 6.09 -5.44 11.04
N GLY A 151 6.62 -4.21 11.11
CA GLY A 151 8.06 -3.94 11.08
C GLY A 151 8.60 -3.79 9.66
#